data_AF-B0VNQ7-F1
#
_entry.id   AF-B0VNQ7-F1
#
_cell.length_a   1.000
_cell.length_b   1.000
_cell.length_c   1.000
_cell.angle_alpha   90.00
_cell.angle_beta   90.00
_cell.angle_gamma   90.00
#
_symmetry.space_group_name_H-M   'P 1'
#
loop_
_entity.id
_entity.type
_entity.pdbx_description
1 polymer ?
#
loop_
_entity_poly.entity_id
_entity_poly.type
_entity_poly.pdbx_seq_one_letter_code
_entity_poly.pdbx_strand_id
1 'polypeptide(L)' 'MVKFMKQVILSLLLVLSSLSIAEAGRGRQPCSGKKGGVSHCNGSKFVCNDGSISASKKICSR' A
#
# COMPACT_ATOMS: atom_id res chain seq x y z
N MET A 1 -4.36 44.57 11.42
CA MET A 1 -4.23 43.22 12.04
C MET A 1 -5.00 42.11 11.32
N VAL A 2 -6.24 42.31 10.85
CA VAL A 2 -7.08 41.26 10.22
C VAL A 2 -6.51 40.67 8.92
N LYS A 3 -5.80 41.47 8.13
CA LYS A 3 -5.22 41.06 6.83
C LYS A 3 -4.05 40.07 6.98
N PHE A 4 -3.22 40.24 8.01
CA PHE A 4 -2.11 39.35 8.34
C PHE A 4 -2.60 38.00 8.87
N MET A 5 -3.62 38.01 9.76
CA MET A 5 -4.24 36.77 10.25
C MET A 5 -4.90 35.97 9.13
N LYS A 6 -5.61 36.62 8.20
CA LYS A 6 -6.20 35.93 7.03
C LYS A 6 -5.16 35.24 6.15
N GLN A 7 -4.01 35.87 5.94
CA GLN A 7 -2.92 35.31 5.13
C GLN A 7 -2.25 34.12 5.82
N VAL A 8 -2.03 34.21 7.14
CA VAL A 8 -1.51 33.10 7.95
C VAL A 8 -2.48 31.92 7.94
N ILE A 9 -3.79 32.17 8.08
CA ILE A 9 -4.81 31.12 8.02
C ILE A 9 -4.86 30.46 6.63
N LEU A 10 -4.78 31.24 5.55
CA LEU A 10 -4.77 30.70 4.18
C LEU A 10 -3.53 29.84 3.92
N SER A 11 -2.35 30.30 4.35
CA SER A 11 -1.10 29.55 4.21
C SER A 11 -1.12 28.25 5.03
N LEU A 12 -1.70 28.27 6.23
CA LEU A 12 -1.81 27.09 7.09
C LEU A 12 -2.72 26.02 6.48
N LEU A 13 -3.88 26.42 5.92
CA LEU A 13 -4.80 25.49 5.25
C LEU A 13 -4.18 24.82 4.00
N LEU A 14 -3.34 25.55 3.27
CA LEU A 14 -2.65 25.04 2.08
C LEU A 14 -1.62 23.95 2.43
N VAL A 15 -0.90 24.11 3.55
CA VAL A 15 0.10 23.13 4.03
C VAL A 15 -0.58 21.86 4.55
N LEU A 16 -1.75 21.94 5.16
CA LEU A 16 -2.48 20.75 5.65
C LEU A 16 -3.00 19.85 4.52
N SER A 17 -3.16 20.38 3.31
CA SER A 17 -3.75 19.65 2.18
C SER A 17 -2.78 18.70 1.46
N SER A 18 -1.47 18.81 1.73
CA SER A 18 -0.43 17.99 1.08
C SER A 18 -0.18 16.63 1.76
N LEU A 19 -0.81 16.35 2.90
CA LEU A 19 -0.62 15.10 3.67
C LEU A 19 -1.51 13.94 3.19
N SER A 20 -1.65 13.76 1.87
CA SER A 20 -2.38 12.62 1.30
C SER A 20 -1.46 11.39 1.25
N ILE A 21 -1.47 10.58 2.32
CA ILE A 21 -0.78 9.28 2.36
C ILE A 21 -1.68 8.25 1.65
N ALA A 22 -1.50 8.09 0.34
CA ALA A 22 -2.20 7.11 -0.45
C ALA A 22 -1.55 5.71 -0.33
N GLU A 23 -1.83 4.98 0.75
CA GLU A 23 -1.41 3.56 0.88
C GLU A 23 -2.39 2.61 0.14
N ALA A 24 -2.51 2.79 -1.18
CA ALA A 24 -3.32 1.95 -2.06
C ALA A 24 -2.55 0.69 -2.51
N GLY A 25 -2.09 -0.14 -1.57
CA GLY A 25 -1.20 -1.29 -1.89
C GLY A 25 -1.47 -2.60 -1.15
N ARG A 26 -2.30 -2.62 -0.11
CA ARG A 26 -2.40 -3.78 0.83
C ARG A 26 -2.99 -5.07 0.23
N GLY A 27 -3.51 -5.04 -0.99
CA GLY A 27 -4.22 -6.16 -1.63
C GLY A 27 -3.51 -6.87 -2.80
N ARG A 28 -2.29 -6.48 -3.19
CA ARG A 28 -1.67 -6.95 -4.45
C ARG A 28 -0.33 -7.69 -4.30
N GLN A 29 0.08 -7.98 -3.07
CA GLN A 29 1.27 -8.81 -2.84
C GLN A 29 0.86 -10.28 -2.73
N PRO A 30 1.56 -11.20 -3.44
CA PRO A 30 1.27 -12.62 -3.32
C PRO A 30 1.41 -13.06 -1.87
N CYS A 31 0.47 -13.90 -1.42
CA CYS A 31 0.46 -14.46 -0.06
C CYS A 31 0.44 -13.42 1.09
N SER A 32 -0.28 -12.28 0.92
CA SER A 32 -0.41 -11.27 1.98
C SER A 32 -1.39 -11.66 3.10
N GLY A 33 -1.31 -10.94 4.23
CA GLY A 33 -2.21 -11.10 5.37
C GLY A 33 -2.05 -12.45 6.06
N LYS A 34 -3.17 -13.15 6.26
CA LYS A 34 -3.20 -14.45 6.97
C LYS A 34 -2.42 -15.57 6.27
N LYS A 35 -2.07 -15.39 4.99
CA LYS A 35 -1.30 -16.37 4.20
C LYS A 35 0.18 -16.44 4.61
N GLY A 36 0.67 -15.45 5.36
CA GLY A 36 1.99 -15.50 5.99
C GLY A 36 3.19 -15.28 5.06
N GLY A 37 2.98 -14.77 3.85
CA GLY A 37 4.05 -14.56 2.87
C GLY A 37 4.26 -15.76 1.93
N VAL A 38 5.15 -15.57 0.96
CA VAL A 38 5.48 -16.58 -0.05
C VAL A 38 6.41 -17.62 0.58
N SER A 39 6.05 -18.89 0.47
CA SER A 39 6.90 -20.04 0.83
C SER A 39 7.87 -20.37 -0.29
N HIS A 40 7.35 -20.68 -1.49
CA HIS A 40 8.15 -21.00 -2.67
C HIS A 40 7.32 -20.85 -3.96
N CYS A 41 8.00 -20.87 -5.11
CA CYS A 41 7.33 -20.94 -6.42
C CYS A 41 7.02 -22.39 -6.80
N ASN A 42 5.77 -22.66 -7.18
CA ASN A 42 5.39 -23.88 -7.89
C ASN A 42 5.08 -23.52 -9.35
N GLY A 43 6.06 -23.73 -10.22
CA GLY A 43 6.03 -23.20 -11.58
C GLY A 43 5.89 -21.67 -11.57
N SER A 44 4.87 -21.16 -12.26
CA SER A 44 4.54 -19.72 -12.31
C SER A 44 3.70 -19.22 -11.13
N LYS A 45 3.25 -20.10 -10.23
CA LYS A 45 2.36 -19.74 -9.11
C LYS A 45 3.13 -19.63 -7.79
N PHE A 46 2.71 -18.70 -6.93
CA PHE A 46 3.25 -18.57 -5.58
C PHE A 46 2.53 -19.54 -4.64
N VAL A 47 3.30 -20.35 -3.91
CA VAL A 47 2.82 -21.13 -2.76
C VAL A 47 3.03 -20.31 -1.50
N CYS A 48 2.02 -20.24 -0.65
CA CYS A 48 2.03 -19.44 0.57
C CYS A 48 2.44 -20.27 1.80
N ASN A 49 2.85 -19.61 2.88
CA ASN A 49 3.25 -20.29 4.12
C ASN A 49 2.09 -21.03 4.82
N ASP A 50 0.84 -20.64 4.57
CA ASP A 50 -0.35 -21.39 5.00
C ASP A 50 -0.63 -22.64 4.15
N GLY A 51 0.19 -22.93 3.13
CA GLY A 51 0.02 -24.04 2.19
C GLY A 51 -0.94 -23.74 1.03
N SER A 52 -1.59 -22.57 1.00
CA SER A 52 -2.48 -22.18 -0.09
C SER A 52 -1.70 -21.70 -1.33
N ILE A 53 -2.33 -21.75 -2.50
CA ILE A 53 -1.81 -21.11 -3.72
C ILE A 53 -2.28 -19.66 -3.77
N SER A 54 -1.38 -18.74 -4.09
CA SER A 54 -1.70 -17.32 -4.24
C SER A 54 -2.62 -17.08 -5.44
N ALA A 55 -3.66 -16.26 -5.24
CA ALA A 55 -4.55 -15.80 -6.30
C ALA A 55 -3.97 -14.61 -7.09
N SER A 56 -2.72 -14.23 -6.81
CA SER A 56 -2.03 -13.17 -7.55
C SER A 56 -1.91 -13.53 -9.03
N LYS A 57 -2.19 -12.58 -9.92
CA LYS A 57 -1.94 -12.71 -11.37
C LYS A 57 -0.47 -12.54 -11.73
N LYS A 58 0.38 -12.17 -10.77
CA LYS A 58 1.83 -12.08 -10.99
C LYS A 58 2.39 -13.50 -11.19
N ILE A 59 3.46 -13.59 -11.98
CA ILE A 59 4.21 -14.82 -12.18
C ILE A 59 5.31 -14.89 -11.12
N CYS A 60 5.43 -16.04 -10.48
CA CYS A 60 6.54 -16.34 -9.59
C CYS A 60 7.81 -16.49 -10.44
N SER A 61 8.77 -15.58 -10.23
CA SER A 61 10.15 -15.72 -10.72
C SER A 61 10.97 -16.26 -9.56
N ARG A 62 11.80 -17.26 -9.81
CA ARG A 62 12.89 -17.62 -8.90
C ARG A 62 13.91 -16.49 -8.79
#